data_AF-A0A5N7Z935-F1
#
_entry.id   AF-A0A5N7Z935-F1
#
_cell.length_a   1.000
_cell.length_b   1.000
_cell.length_c   1.000
_cell.angle_alpha   90.00
_cell.angle_beta   90.00
_cell.angle_gamma   90.00
#
_symmetry.space_group_name_H-M   'P 1'
#
loop_
_entity.id
_entity.type
_entity.pdbx_description
1 polymer ?
#
loop_
_entity_poly.entity_id
_entity_poly.type
_entity_poly.pdbx_seq_one_letter_code
_entity_poly.pdbx_strand_id
1 'polypeptide(L)' 'MSVKKFFRKDNGQTNSLVKASKKASSNAVRHSKALNLTITYIENDAIYEEHPDGTVTFKKSVEKKESPIVLTKGMVFHAK' A
#
# COMPACT_ATOMS: atom_id res chain seq x y z
N MET A 1 37.39 -9.75 -13.51
CA MET A 1 36.22 -10.64 -13.66
C MET A 1 34.97 -9.87 -13.26
N SER A 2 34.02 -9.67 -14.18
CA SER A 2 32.76 -8.97 -13.91
C SER A 2 31.78 -9.94 -13.24
N VAL A 3 31.45 -9.70 -11.97
CA VAL A 3 30.47 -10.48 -11.22
C VAL A 3 29.08 -10.11 -11.75
N LYS A 4 28.51 -10.96 -12.61
CA LYS A 4 27.10 -10.87 -13.00
C LYS A 4 26.24 -10.95 -11.73
N LYS A 5 25.68 -9.81 -11.29
CA LYS A 5 24.68 -9.77 -10.23
C LYS A 5 23.42 -10.47 -10.75
N PHE A 6 23.25 -11.74 -10.39
CA PHE A 6 21.96 -12.41 -10.52
C PHE A 6 21.03 -11.82 -9.48
N PHE A 7 20.11 -10.94 -9.89
CA PHE A 7 18.92 -10.66 -9.10
C PHE A 7 18.12 -11.96 -9.00
N ARG A 8 18.36 -12.75 -7.95
CA ARG A 8 17.44 -13.85 -7.63
C ARG A 8 16.09 -13.20 -7.35
N LYS A 9 15.06 -13.72 -8.01
CA LYS A 9 13.68 -13.31 -7.76
C LYS A 9 13.33 -13.85 -6.36
N ASP A 10 13.64 -13.09 -5.32
CA ASP A 10 13.48 -13.44 -3.89
C ASP A 10 11.98 -13.46 -3.50
N ASN A 11 11.19 -14.20 -4.27
CA ASN A 11 9.74 -14.35 -4.13
C ASN A 11 9.39 -14.92 -2.75
N GLY A 12 10.19 -15.85 -2.22
CA GLY A 12 9.97 -16.45 -0.91
C GLY A 12 10.10 -15.43 0.24
N GLN A 13 11.17 -14.64 0.23
CA GLN A 13 11.40 -13.60 1.23
C GLN A 13 10.37 -12.47 1.12
N THR A 14 10.07 -12.05 -0.11
CA THR A 14 9.04 -11.05 -0.40
C THR A 14 7.67 -11.52 0.09
N ASN A 15 7.30 -12.78 -0.17
CA ASN A 15 6.05 -13.36 0.32
C ASN A 15 6.02 -13.44 1.85
N SER A 16 7.13 -13.79 2.49
CA SER A 16 7.25 -13.80 3.95
C SER A 16 7.06 -12.41 4.54
N LEU A 17 7.70 -11.39 3.95
CA LEU A 17 7.55 -10.00 4.33
C LEU A 17 6.10 -9.54 4.18
N VAL A 18 5.45 -9.81 3.04
CA VAL A 18 4.04 -9.46 2.82
C VAL A 18 3.14 -10.12 3.87
N LYS A 19 3.37 -11.39 4.23
CA LYS A 19 2.61 -12.07 5.28
C LYS A 19 2.83 -11.44 6.65
N ALA A 20 4.07 -11.14 7.01
CA ALA A 20 4.41 -10.49 8.27
C ALA A 20 3.76 -9.11 8.38
N SER A 21 3.84 -8.30 7.32
CA SER A 21 3.21 -6.98 7.25
C SER A 21 1.70 -7.07 7.43
N LYS A 22 1.02 -7.99 6.73
CA LYS A 22 -0.44 -8.18 6.89
C LYS A 22 -0.83 -8.52 8.33
N LYS A 23 -0.07 -9.41 8.98
CA LYS A 23 -0.31 -9.79 10.38
C LYS A 23 -0.07 -8.61 11.33
N ALA A 24 1.03 -7.87 11.14
CA ALA A 24 1.37 -6.72 11.95
C ALA A 24 0.32 -5.60 11.82
N SER A 25 -0.10 -5.25 10.60
CA SER A 25 -1.14 -4.26 10.35
C SER A 25 -2.48 -4.66 10.97
N SER A 26 -2.90 -5.92 10.82
CA SER A 26 -4.16 -6.40 11.43
C SER A 26 -4.13 -6.32 12.95
N ASN A 27 -3.01 -6.70 13.57
CA ASN A 27 -2.85 -6.59 15.01
C ASN A 27 -2.84 -5.13 15.48
N ALA A 28 -2.14 -4.24 14.77
CA ALA A 28 -2.11 -2.82 15.10
C ALA A 28 -3.54 -2.23 15.08
N VAL A 29 -4.33 -2.53 14.04
CA VAL A 29 -5.74 -2.09 13.96
C VAL A 29 -6.56 -2.63 15.13
N ARG A 30 -6.42 -3.92 15.48
CA ARG A 30 -7.13 -4.51 16.62
C ARG A 30 -6.77 -3.85 17.94
N HIS A 31 -5.49 -3.61 18.18
CA HIS A 31 -5.04 -2.93 19.40
C HIS A 31 -5.52 -1.47 19.43
N SER A 32 -5.49 -0.75 18.31
CA SER A 32 -6.05 0.59 18.22
C SER A 32 -7.55 0.60 18.55
N LYS A 33 -8.33 -0.38 18.05
CA LYS A 33 -9.75 -0.52 18.42
C LYS A 33 -9.92 -0.82 19.91
N ALA A 34 -9.12 -1.73 20.47
CA ALA A 34 -9.19 -2.05 21.90
C ALA A 34 -8.81 -0.86 22.81
N LEU A 35 -7.98 0.05 22.32
CA LEU A 35 -7.56 1.26 23.02
C LEU A 35 -8.46 2.47 22.74
N ASN A 36 -9.56 2.31 21.99
CA ASN A 36 -10.42 3.42 21.57
C ASN A 36 -9.63 4.54 20.87
N LEU A 37 -8.70 4.18 19.98
CA LEU A 37 -7.97 5.13 19.14
C LEU A 37 -8.69 5.32 17.81
N THR A 38 -8.58 6.53 17.25
CA THR A 38 -9.09 6.82 15.90
C THR A 38 -8.23 6.11 14.85
N ILE A 39 -8.86 5.47 13.87
CA ILE A 39 -8.21 4.68 12.82
C ILE A 39 -8.45 5.35 11.47
N THR A 40 -7.36 5.75 10.81
CA THR A 40 -7.41 6.30 9.46
C THR A 40 -7.16 5.18 8.44
N TYR A 41 -8.01 5.07 7.42
CA TYR A 41 -7.85 4.10 6.34
C TYR A 41 -8.22 4.70 4.97
N ILE A 42 -7.77 4.05 3.90
CA ILE A 42 -8.05 4.45 2.53
C ILE A 42 -8.99 3.42 1.91
N GLU A 43 -10.11 3.87 1.38
CA GLU A 43 -11.09 3.06 0.67
C GLU A 43 -11.63 3.87 -0.52
N ASN A 44 -11.77 3.25 -1.69
CA ASN A 44 -12.32 3.90 -2.90
C ASN A 44 -11.70 5.28 -3.22
N ASP A 45 -10.36 5.38 -3.16
CA ASP A 45 -9.61 6.63 -3.39
C ASP A 45 -10.01 7.77 -2.43
N ALA A 46 -10.50 7.44 -1.24
CA ALA A 46 -10.87 8.37 -0.18
C ALA A 46 -10.24 7.94 1.15
N ILE A 47 -9.80 8.93 1.94
CA ILE A 47 -9.30 8.76 3.29
C ILE A 47 -10.47 8.93 4.26
N TYR A 48 -10.70 7.91 5.07
CA TYR A 48 -11.70 7.88 6.13
C TYR A 48 -11.04 7.79 7.50
N GLU A 49 -11.69 8.34 8.52
CA GLU A 49 -11.36 8.13 9.93
C GLU A 49 -12.51 7.46 10.65
N GLU A 50 -12.25 6.29 11.23
CA GLU A 50 -13.14 5.58 12.14
C GLU A 50 -12.81 6.01 13.57
N HIS A 51 -13.76 6.68 14.21
CA HIS A 51 -13.67 7.06 15.62
C HIS A 51 -14.10 5.90 16.53
N PRO A 52 -13.74 5.95 17.83
CA PRO A 52 -14.04 4.88 18.78
C PRO A 52 -15.53 4.65 19.04
N ASP A 53 -16.36 5.65 18.75
CA ASP A 53 -17.81 5.58 18.82
C ASP A 53 -18.45 4.88 17.60
N GLY A 54 -17.63 4.46 16.64
CA GLY A 54 -18.06 3.84 15.40
C GLY A 54 -18.46 4.83 14.31
N THR A 55 -18.31 6.14 14.54
CA THR A 55 -18.54 7.15 13.51
C THR A 55 -17.40 7.15 12.50
N VAL A 56 -17.75 7.21 11.21
CA VAL A 56 -16.79 7.27 10.12
C VAL A 56 -16.87 8.65 9.48
N THR A 57 -15.76 9.39 9.51
CA THR A 57 -15.66 10.71 8.90
C THR A 57 -14.83 10.65 7.63
N PHE A 58 -15.33 11.28 6.57
CA PHE A 58 -14.55 11.48 5.35
C PHE A 58 -13.57 12.64 5.57
N LYS A 59 -12.28 12.41 5.29
CA LYS A 59 -11.26 13.47 5.36
C LYS A 59 -10.93 14.07 4.02
N LYS A 60 -10.53 13.25 3.05
CA LYS A 60 -9.98 13.75 1.79
C LYS A 60 -10.07 12.70 0.69
N SER A 61 -10.32 13.13 -0.54
CA SER A 61 -10.11 12.28 -1.72
C SER A 61 -8.63 12.26 -2.11
N VAL A 62 -8.11 11.08 -2.39
CA VAL A 62 -6.76 10.87 -2.90
C VAL A 62 -6.76 11.24 -4.39
N GLU A 63 -6.29 12.44 -4.71
CA GLU A 63 -6.04 12.82 -6.09
C GLU A 63 -4.92 11.95 -6.68
N LYS A 64 -5.27 11.09 -7.62
CA LYS A 64 -4.29 10.36 -8.42
C LYS A 64 -3.62 11.37 -9.35
N LYS A 65 -2.38 11.75 -9.01
CA LYS A 65 -1.56 12.52 -9.94
C LYS A 65 -1.24 11.64 -11.13
N GLU A 66 -1.89 11.89 -12.27
CA GLU A 66 -1.53 11.26 -13.53
C GLU A 66 -0.09 11.62 -13.83
N SER A 67 0.82 10.64 -13.72
CA SER A 67 2.18 10.79 -14.20
C SER A 67 2.13 10.71 -15.72
N PRO A 68 2.43 11.80 -16.46
CA PRO A 68 2.46 11.75 -17.91
C PRO A 68 3.51 10.72 -18.33
N ILE A 69 3.08 9.67 -19.03
CA ILE A 69 4.00 8.68 -19.58
C ILE A 69 4.66 9.34 -20.80
N VAL A 70 5.85 9.88 -20.60
CA VAL A 70 6.68 10.39 -21.71
C VAL A 70 7.35 9.18 -22.37
N LEU A 71 6.79 8.71 -23.49
CA LEU A 71 7.40 7.65 -24.29
C LEU A 71 8.46 8.25 -25.24
N THR A 72 9.71 7.79 -25.12
CA THR A 72 10.76 8.12 -26.08
C THR A 72 10.80 7.11 -27.23
N LYS A 73 11.31 7.52 -28.41
CA LYS A 73 11.44 6.65 -29.59
C LYS A 73 12.17 5.35 -29.23
N GLY A 74 11.53 4.21 -29.50
CA GLY A 74 12.06 2.86 -29.19
C GLY A 74 11.49 2.20 -27.92
N MET A 75 10.62 2.87 -27.17
CA MET A 75 9.90 2.25 -26.05
C MET A 75 8.70 1.44 -26.53
N VAL A 76 8.50 0.24 -25.97
CA VAL A 76 7.33 -0.60 -26.20
C VAL A 76 6.44 -0.58 -24.97
N PHE A 77 5.28 0.06 -25.09
CA PHE A 77 4.28 0.12 -24.03
C PHE A 77 3.38 -1.13 -24.10
N HIS A 78 3.42 -1.95 -23.06
CA HIS A 78 2.52 -3.09 -22.90
C HIS A 78 1.38 -2.67 -21.96
N ALA A 79 0.34 -2.06 -22.53
CA ALA A 79 -0.96 -2.01 -21.85
C ALA A 79 -1.58 -3.41 -21.90
N LYS A 80 -2.04 -3.88 -20.75
CA LYS A 80 -2.89 -5.07 -20.67
C LYS A 80 -4.35 -4.65 -20.81
#